data_AF-A0A8T5PP80-F1
#
_entry.id   AF-A0A8T5PP80-F1
#
_cell.length_a   1.000
_cell.length_b   1.000
_cell.length_c   1.000
_cell.angle_alpha   90.00
_cell.angle_beta   90.00
_cell.angle_gamma   90.00
#
_symmetry.space_group_name_H-M   'P 1'
#
loop_
_entity.id
_entity.type
_entity.pdbx_description
1 polymer ?
#
loop_
_entity_poly.entity_id
_entity_poly.type
_entity_poly.pdbx_seq_one_letter_code
_entity_poly.pdbx_strand_id
1 'polypeptide(L)'
;MKKIMSLLVVMVLFCSVALAQRGIHEPGTGIENSELREAARGTGQGLAAGQRVRVQEGTFTNKYGQRMMLNRQANNRIHFEVGGVSVECPICGQNVTEERFQNRTRLYANLRSGRDAEIKVMPDTASETALQRLRLRNCDENCTIELREVGAGNRTMAAYEVRAQRNSRVFGLFRARMNVQAQVDAETGEMIQVRKPWWAFLATEAE
;
A
#
# COMPACT_ATOMS: atom_id res chain seq x y z
N MET A 1 -19.67 -5.06 -55.77
CA MET A 1 -19.41 -3.78 -56.49
C MET A 1 -20.33 -2.68 -55.95
N LYS A 2 -19.99 -2.06 -54.82
CA LYS A 2 -20.83 -1.00 -54.17
C LYS A 2 -19.99 0.03 -53.41
N LYS A 3 -18.71 0.21 -53.79
CA LYS A 3 -17.74 1.03 -53.04
C LYS A 3 -17.05 2.16 -53.83
N ILE A 4 -17.49 2.53 -55.04
CA ILE A 4 -16.72 3.49 -55.86
C ILE A 4 -17.51 4.74 -56.31
N MET A 5 -18.82 4.82 -56.11
CA MET A 5 -19.63 5.88 -56.72
C MET A 5 -20.34 6.81 -55.71
N SER A 6 -19.63 7.27 -54.68
CA SER A 6 -20.13 8.41 -53.89
C SER A 6 -19.00 9.24 -53.27
N LEU A 7 -17.91 9.36 -54.02
CA LEU A 7 -16.80 10.28 -53.78
C LEU A 7 -16.81 11.28 -54.95
N LEU A 8 -17.76 12.24 -54.98
CA LEU A 8 -17.67 13.41 -55.89
C LEU A 8 -18.70 14.55 -55.71
N VAL A 9 -19.61 14.55 -54.73
CA VAL A 9 -20.69 15.57 -54.72
C VAL A 9 -20.64 16.60 -53.58
N VAL A 10 -19.79 16.50 -52.56
CA VAL A 10 -19.68 17.61 -51.58
C VAL A 10 -18.23 17.91 -51.21
N MET A 11 -17.41 18.06 -52.25
CA MET A 11 -16.41 19.11 -52.29
C MET A 11 -17.17 20.42 -52.55
N VAL A 12 -16.78 21.52 -51.92
CA VAL A 12 -17.36 22.87 -52.06
C VAL A 12 -18.60 23.12 -51.20
N LEU A 13 -18.42 23.48 -49.93
CA LEU A 13 -19.11 24.66 -49.38
C LEU A 13 -18.40 25.18 -48.11
N PHE A 14 -17.55 26.18 -48.35
CA PHE A 14 -17.20 27.33 -47.51
C PHE A 14 -16.45 27.09 -46.19
N CYS A 15 -15.15 27.37 -46.13
CA CYS A 15 -14.49 28.70 -46.10
C CYS A 15 -14.37 29.28 -44.69
N SER A 16 -13.11 29.35 -44.25
CA SER A 16 -12.49 30.54 -43.65
C SER A 16 -12.95 30.96 -42.25
N VAL A 17 -12.09 30.75 -41.24
CA VAL A 17 -11.41 31.85 -40.53
C VAL A 17 -10.07 31.32 -40.00
N ALA A 18 -8.98 31.89 -40.50
CA ALA A 18 -7.69 31.89 -39.82
C ALA A 18 -7.68 33.07 -38.83
N LEU A 19 -7.25 32.84 -37.60
CA LEU A 19 -6.74 33.90 -36.72
C LEU A 19 -5.67 33.31 -35.82
N ALA A 20 -4.43 33.64 -36.18
CA ALA A 20 -3.28 33.60 -35.31
C ALA A 20 -3.50 34.57 -34.14
N GLN A 21 -3.07 34.19 -32.93
CA GLN A 21 -2.43 35.13 -32.00
C GLN A 21 -1.70 34.41 -30.85
N ARG A 22 -0.37 34.58 -30.90
CA ARG A 22 0.56 34.91 -29.81
C ARG A 22 0.65 33.96 -28.62
N GLY A 23 1.80 33.29 -28.56
CA GLY A 23 2.36 32.77 -27.33
C GLY A 23 2.44 33.84 -26.26
N ILE A 24 1.89 33.52 -25.09
CA ILE A 24 2.16 34.20 -23.84
C ILE A 24 3.11 33.26 -23.10
N HIS A 25 4.38 33.61 -23.15
CA HIS A 25 5.36 33.09 -22.21
C HIS A 25 5.06 33.79 -20.89
N GLU A 26 4.58 33.04 -19.89
CA GLU A 26 4.53 33.57 -18.53
C GLU A 26 5.98 33.71 -18.03
N PRO A 27 6.40 34.90 -17.58
CA PRO A 27 7.64 35.05 -16.86
C PRO A 27 7.51 34.28 -15.55
N GLY A 28 8.41 33.31 -15.37
CA GLY A 28 8.57 32.56 -14.14
C GLY A 28 8.66 33.52 -12.97
N THR A 29 7.71 33.42 -12.06
CA THR A 29 7.91 33.85 -10.69
C THR A 29 8.98 32.93 -10.12
N GLY A 30 10.19 33.45 -10.03
CA GLY A 30 11.26 32.85 -9.27
C GLY A 30 10.83 32.74 -7.82
N ILE A 31 10.26 31.60 -7.45
CA ILE A 31 10.41 31.08 -6.09
C ILE A 31 11.83 30.51 -6.06
N GLU A 32 12.79 31.41 -5.86
CA GLU A 32 14.08 31.10 -5.27
C GLU A 32 13.83 30.61 -3.84
N ASN A 33 13.40 29.36 -3.71
CA ASN A 33 13.68 28.57 -2.53
C ASN A 33 14.47 27.37 -3.00
N SER A 34 15.79 27.55 -3.11
CA SER A 34 16.74 26.46 -3.35
C SER A 34 16.61 25.37 -2.27
N GLU A 35 16.11 25.70 -1.09
CA GLU A 35 15.91 24.77 0.04
C GLU A 35 14.72 23.80 -0.14
N LEU A 36 13.69 24.13 -0.93
CA LEU A 36 12.57 23.20 -1.18
C LEU A 36 12.84 22.22 -2.31
N ARG A 37 13.85 22.48 -3.15
CA ARG A 37 14.26 21.57 -4.22
C ARG A 37 15.15 20.43 -3.71
N GLU A 38 15.77 20.59 -2.54
CA GLU A 38 16.61 19.56 -1.95
C GLU A 38 15.81 18.48 -1.18
N ALA A 39 14.59 18.78 -0.73
CA ALA A 39 13.69 17.77 -0.16
C ALA A 39 13.07 16.81 -1.20
N ALA A 40 13.22 17.11 -2.50
CA ALA A 40 12.74 16.28 -3.61
C ALA A 40 13.88 15.59 -4.40
N ARG A 41 15.13 15.66 -3.91
CA ARG A 41 16.22 14.80 -4.39
C ARG A 41 16.09 13.41 -3.77
N GLY A 42 14.99 12.73 -4.07
CA GLY A 42 14.89 11.29 -3.85
C GLY A 42 16.01 10.60 -4.62
N THR A 43 16.67 9.65 -3.97
CA THR A 43 17.77 8.77 -4.42
C THR A 43 17.47 7.90 -5.64
N GLY A 44 16.49 8.27 -6.47
CA GLY A 44 16.06 7.53 -7.65
C GLY A 44 17.01 7.69 -8.82
N GLN A 45 18.05 6.87 -8.87
CA GLN A 45 18.68 6.49 -10.14
C GLN A 45 17.58 6.05 -11.14
N GLY A 46 17.68 6.50 -12.39
CA GLY A 46 16.64 6.37 -13.41
C GLY A 46 16.22 4.92 -13.67
N LEU A 47 15.11 4.52 -13.07
CA LEU A 47 14.47 3.23 -13.33
C LEU A 47 13.66 3.32 -14.62
N ALA A 48 13.95 2.43 -15.57
CA ALA A 48 13.10 2.22 -16.73
C ALA A 48 11.72 1.69 -16.30
N ALA A 49 10.66 2.16 -16.95
CA ALA A 49 9.30 1.70 -16.68
C ALA A 49 9.20 0.17 -16.88
N GLY A 50 8.64 -0.53 -15.90
CA GLY A 50 8.46 -2.00 -15.94
C GLY A 50 9.65 -2.83 -15.46
N GLN A 51 10.78 -2.22 -15.08
CA GLN A 51 11.88 -2.96 -14.45
C GLN A 51 11.63 -3.11 -12.95
N ARG A 52 11.69 -4.34 -12.45
CA ARG A 52 11.70 -4.64 -11.01
C ARG A 52 13.11 -4.48 -10.47
N VAL A 53 13.28 -3.68 -9.43
CA VAL A 53 14.56 -3.51 -8.73
C VAL A 53 14.39 -3.75 -7.24
N ARG A 54 15.48 -4.07 -6.55
CA ARG A 54 15.45 -4.18 -5.09
C ARG A 54 15.08 -2.83 -4.49
N VAL A 55 14.15 -2.88 -3.53
CA VAL A 55 13.71 -1.69 -2.80
C VAL A 55 14.87 -1.09 -2.03
N GLN A 56 15.06 0.22 -2.24
CA GLN A 56 15.97 1.04 -1.45
C GLN A 56 15.21 1.66 -0.28
N GLU A 57 15.94 2.06 0.76
CA GLU A 57 15.36 2.85 1.84
C GLU A 57 14.96 4.23 1.33
N GLY A 58 13.86 4.75 1.83
CA GLY A 58 13.38 6.07 1.43
C GLY A 58 11.89 6.29 1.59
N THR A 59 11.45 7.43 1.11
CA THR A 59 10.02 7.77 1.01
C THR A 59 9.55 7.54 -0.42
N PHE A 60 8.44 6.82 -0.56
CA PHE A 60 7.80 6.52 -1.84
C PHE A 60 6.36 7.01 -1.84
N THR A 61 5.76 7.05 -3.01
CA THR A 61 4.34 7.34 -3.19
C THR A 61 3.67 6.11 -3.80
N ASN A 62 2.68 5.58 -3.10
CA ASN A 62 1.95 4.41 -3.57
C ASN A 62 0.95 4.77 -4.69
N LYS A 63 0.24 3.76 -5.19
CA LYS A 63 -0.76 3.96 -6.25
C LYS A 63 -1.97 4.83 -5.87
N TYR A 64 -2.18 5.07 -4.57
CA TYR A 64 -3.25 5.91 -4.03
C TYR A 64 -2.77 7.33 -3.69
N GLY A 65 -1.50 7.67 -3.94
CA GLY A 65 -0.94 8.98 -3.63
C GLY A 65 -0.48 9.14 -2.17
N GLN A 66 -0.52 8.06 -1.37
CA GLN A 66 -0.07 8.10 0.02
C GLN A 66 1.45 7.99 0.08
N ARG A 67 2.06 8.74 1.01
CA ARG A 67 3.49 8.66 1.32
C ARG A 67 3.74 7.41 2.16
N MET A 68 4.73 6.63 1.76
CA MET A 68 5.17 5.45 2.48
C MET A 68 6.67 5.55 2.76
N MET A 69 7.05 5.27 4.00
CA MET A 69 8.45 5.26 4.41
C MET A 69 8.91 3.80 4.55
N LEU A 70 10.03 3.49 3.93
CA LEU A 70 10.65 2.17 3.99
C LEU A 70 12.03 2.35 4.60
N ASN A 71 12.24 1.67 5.74
CA ASN A 71 13.49 1.68 6.47
C ASN A 71 13.98 0.24 6.66
N ARG A 72 15.26 -0.01 6.42
CA ARG A 72 15.86 -1.32 6.65
C ARG A 72 16.49 -1.33 8.04
N GLN A 73 16.01 -2.22 8.88
CA GLN A 73 16.56 -2.40 10.22
C GLN A 73 17.79 -3.32 10.20
N ALA A 74 18.59 -3.23 11.27
CA ALA A 74 19.56 -4.25 11.61
C ALA A 74 18.86 -5.64 11.61
N ASN A 75 19.53 -6.66 11.09
CA ASN A 75 18.98 -8.01 10.79
C ASN A 75 18.16 -8.13 9.52
N ASN A 76 18.30 -7.17 8.59
CA ASN A 76 17.70 -7.28 7.27
C ASN A 76 16.16 -7.38 7.34
N ARG A 77 15.53 -6.71 8.31
CA ARG A 77 14.07 -6.56 8.34
C ARG A 77 13.71 -5.26 7.62
N ILE A 78 12.57 -5.24 6.94
CA ILE A 78 12.05 -4.01 6.35
C ILE A 78 10.88 -3.54 7.22
N HIS A 79 10.98 -2.29 7.65
CA HIS A 79 9.97 -1.58 8.39
C HIS A 79 9.21 -0.66 7.42
N PHE A 80 7.90 -0.83 7.36
CA PHE A 80 6.99 -0.04 6.53
C PHE A 80 6.21 0.91 7.42
N GLU A 81 6.11 2.17 7.03
CA GLU A 81 5.25 3.14 7.71
C GLU A 81 4.37 3.87 6.69
N VAL A 82 3.06 3.81 6.91
CA VAL A 82 2.05 4.52 6.10
C VAL A 82 0.96 5.03 7.03
N GLY A 83 0.64 6.32 6.96
CA GLY A 83 -0.44 6.91 7.75
C GLY A 83 -0.23 6.81 9.27
N GLY A 84 1.01 6.77 9.74
CA GLY A 84 1.34 6.57 11.17
C GLY A 84 1.22 5.13 11.65
N VAL A 85 0.90 4.18 10.76
CA VAL A 85 0.89 2.74 11.07
C VAL A 85 2.21 2.12 10.63
N SER A 86 2.94 1.58 11.61
CA SER A 86 4.18 0.83 11.42
C SER A 86 3.89 -0.65 11.27
N VAL A 87 4.58 -1.30 10.33
CA VAL A 87 4.52 -2.74 10.10
C VAL A 87 5.93 -3.30 9.96
N GLU A 88 6.20 -4.33 10.75
CA GLU A 88 7.38 -5.16 10.57
C GLU A 88 7.14 -6.18 9.46
N CYS A 89 8.07 -6.29 8.52
CA CYS A 89 8.03 -7.37 7.55
C CYS A 89 9.24 -8.30 7.72
N PRO A 90 9.10 -9.35 8.54
CA PRO A 90 10.17 -10.33 8.73
C PRO A 90 10.48 -11.14 7.46
N ILE A 91 9.54 -11.24 6.52
CA ILE A 91 9.74 -11.96 5.25
C ILE A 91 10.40 -11.09 4.15
N CYS A 92 10.45 -9.77 4.34
CA CYS A 92 10.83 -8.83 3.28
C CYS A 92 12.35 -8.68 3.08
N GLY A 93 13.17 -9.24 3.96
CA GLY A 93 14.57 -8.84 4.08
C GLY A 93 15.43 -8.90 2.83
N GLN A 94 15.33 -9.98 2.06
CA GLN A 94 16.25 -10.20 0.92
C GLN A 94 15.61 -9.86 -0.43
N ASN A 95 14.28 -9.84 -0.51
CA ASN A 95 13.58 -9.98 -1.79
C ASN A 95 12.30 -9.12 -1.90
N VAL A 96 12.27 -7.91 -1.33
CA VAL A 96 11.26 -6.93 -1.77
C VAL A 96 11.78 -6.21 -3.00
N THR A 97 10.94 -6.20 -4.04
CA THR A 97 11.21 -5.45 -5.26
C THR A 97 10.18 -4.35 -5.45
N GLU A 98 10.63 -3.24 -6.03
CA GLU A 98 9.77 -2.17 -6.50
C GLU A 98 9.72 -2.17 -8.03
N GLU A 99 8.56 -1.77 -8.54
CA GLU A 99 8.35 -1.46 -9.94
C GLU A 99 7.71 -0.08 -10.04
N ARG A 100 8.29 0.80 -10.87
CA ARG A 100 7.71 2.11 -11.15
C ARG A 100 6.82 2.04 -12.38
N PHE A 101 5.57 2.44 -12.21
CA PHE A 101 4.59 2.52 -13.28
C PHE A 101 3.83 3.85 -13.17
N GLN A 102 3.95 4.72 -14.19
CA GLN A 102 3.22 6.00 -14.27
C GLN A 102 3.36 6.87 -12.99
N ASN A 103 4.59 7.09 -12.53
CA ASN A 103 4.90 7.86 -11.31
C ASN A 103 4.36 7.26 -9.99
N ARG A 104 4.01 5.96 -9.99
CA ARG A 104 3.58 5.22 -8.81
C ARG A 104 4.53 4.07 -8.55
N THR A 105 4.77 3.77 -7.28
CA THR A 105 5.55 2.61 -6.86
C THR A 105 4.62 1.44 -6.54
N ARG A 106 4.86 0.29 -7.18
CA ARG A 106 4.31 -1.00 -6.78
C ARG A 106 5.37 -1.76 -6.01
N LEU A 107 4.98 -2.38 -4.91
CA LEU A 107 5.87 -3.19 -4.10
C LEU A 107 5.49 -4.66 -4.23
N TYR A 108 6.50 -5.51 -4.33
CA TYR A 108 6.33 -6.95 -4.39
C TYR A 108 7.16 -7.60 -3.29
N ALA A 109 6.53 -8.48 -2.51
CA ALA A 109 7.22 -9.36 -1.58
C ALA A 109 7.41 -10.73 -2.23
N ASN A 110 8.65 -11.19 -2.33
CA ASN A 110 8.93 -12.56 -2.70
C ASN A 110 8.69 -13.47 -1.50
N LEU A 111 7.76 -14.40 -1.67
CA LEU A 111 7.39 -15.39 -0.68
C LEU A 111 8.41 -16.54 -0.64
N ARG A 112 8.45 -17.29 0.46
CA ARG A 112 9.28 -18.51 0.57
C ARG A 112 8.86 -19.58 -0.44
N SER A 113 7.61 -19.55 -0.89
CA SER A 113 7.13 -20.37 -2.01
C SER A 113 7.78 -20.02 -3.36
N GLY A 114 8.57 -18.95 -3.46
CA GLY A 114 9.16 -18.45 -4.71
C GLY A 114 8.22 -17.60 -5.55
N ARG A 115 6.98 -17.38 -5.11
CA ARG A 115 6.02 -16.49 -5.76
C ARG A 115 6.20 -15.05 -5.29
N ASP A 116 5.95 -14.12 -6.19
CA ASP A 116 5.86 -12.70 -5.84
C ASP A 116 4.40 -12.35 -5.51
N ALA A 117 4.19 -11.71 -4.36
CA ALA A 117 2.91 -11.14 -3.97
C ALA A 117 2.97 -9.62 -4.05
N GLU A 118 2.00 -8.98 -4.70
CA GLU A 118 1.94 -7.53 -4.79
C GLU A 118 1.35 -6.95 -3.51
N ILE A 119 2.03 -6.00 -2.87
CA ILE A 119 1.50 -5.33 -1.68
C ILE A 119 0.61 -4.18 -2.16
N LYS A 120 -0.67 -4.49 -2.39
CA LYS A 120 -1.67 -3.54 -2.90
C LYS A 120 -2.33 -2.76 -1.78
N VAL A 121 -2.64 -3.43 -0.68
CA VAL A 121 -3.24 -2.86 0.52
C VAL A 121 -2.14 -2.42 1.45
N MET A 122 -2.25 -1.20 1.94
CA MET A 122 -1.24 -0.61 2.81
C MET A 122 -1.50 -0.95 4.29
N PRO A 123 -0.48 -0.83 5.14
CA PRO A 123 -0.60 -1.00 6.59
C PRO A 123 -1.80 -0.34 7.26
N ASP A 124 -2.07 0.92 6.93
CA ASP A 124 -3.16 1.71 7.50
C ASP A 124 -4.52 1.03 7.25
N THR A 125 -4.82 0.72 6.00
CA THR A 125 -6.08 0.12 5.55
C THR A 125 -6.24 -1.30 6.10
N ALA A 126 -5.15 -2.08 6.09
CA ALA A 126 -5.17 -3.43 6.64
C ALA A 126 -5.38 -3.44 8.16
N SER A 127 -4.74 -2.52 8.87
CA SER A 127 -4.87 -2.36 10.33
C SER A 127 -6.29 -1.95 10.72
N GLU A 128 -6.88 -0.99 10.01
CA GLU A 128 -8.26 -0.56 10.22
C GLU A 128 -9.23 -1.74 10.04
N THR A 129 -9.08 -2.48 8.93
CA THR A 129 -9.89 -3.66 8.63
C THR A 129 -9.78 -4.72 9.73
N ALA A 130 -8.55 -4.99 10.19
CA ALA A 130 -8.30 -5.94 11.26
C ALA A 130 -8.90 -5.48 12.60
N LEU A 131 -8.68 -4.23 13.01
CA LEU A 131 -9.18 -3.66 14.25
C LEU A 131 -10.71 -3.67 14.30
N GLN A 132 -11.37 -3.32 13.19
CA GLN A 132 -12.83 -3.38 13.05
C GLN A 132 -13.34 -4.80 13.31
N ARG A 133 -12.68 -5.82 12.74
CA ARG A 133 -13.06 -7.24 12.88
C ARG A 133 -12.73 -7.79 14.26
N LEU A 134 -11.67 -7.29 14.88
CA LEU A 134 -11.30 -7.62 16.25
C LEU A 134 -12.18 -6.90 17.28
N ARG A 135 -12.93 -5.87 16.87
CA ARG A 135 -13.66 -4.94 17.74
C ARG A 135 -12.71 -4.25 18.72
N LEU A 136 -11.60 -3.75 18.18
CA LEU A 136 -10.63 -2.94 18.88
C LEU A 136 -10.76 -1.51 18.38
N ARG A 137 -10.64 -0.53 19.29
CA ARG A 137 -10.69 0.89 18.92
C ARG A 137 -9.37 1.33 18.29
N ASN A 138 -8.27 1.01 18.98
CA ASN A 138 -6.92 1.38 18.58
C ASN A 138 -5.97 0.18 18.74
N CYS A 139 -4.77 0.31 18.16
CA CYS A 139 -3.65 -0.61 18.33
C CYS A 139 -2.72 -0.01 19.40
N ASP A 140 -2.85 -0.46 20.65
CA ASP A 140 -2.05 0.02 21.80
C ASP A 140 -0.69 -0.71 21.90
N GLU A 141 0.07 -0.52 22.98
CA GLU A 141 1.41 -1.11 23.19
C GLU A 141 1.50 -2.63 23.04
N ASN A 142 0.39 -3.35 23.27
CA ASN A 142 0.32 -4.82 23.15
C ASN A 142 -0.21 -5.29 21.78
N CYS A 143 -0.22 -4.40 20.79
CA CYS A 143 -0.67 -4.66 19.44
C CYS A 143 0.53 -4.70 18.49
N THR A 144 0.68 -5.78 17.75
CA THR A 144 1.73 -5.98 16.77
C THR A 144 1.13 -6.22 15.40
N ILE A 145 1.69 -5.57 14.39
CA ILE A 145 1.28 -5.71 12.99
C ILE A 145 2.49 -6.17 12.19
N GLU A 146 2.38 -7.36 11.60
CA GLU A 146 3.44 -7.94 10.79
C GLU A 146 2.94 -8.31 9.40
N LEU A 147 3.75 -8.10 8.36
CA LEU A 147 3.50 -8.68 7.04
C LEU A 147 4.16 -10.07 6.97
N ARG A 148 3.35 -11.13 6.88
CA ARG A 148 3.81 -12.54 6.91
C ARG A 148 3.30 -13.31 5.70
N GLU A 149 3.97 -14.42 5.41
CA GLU A 149 3.45 -15.41 4.48
C GLU A 149 2.53 -16.37 5.24
N VAL A 150 1.29 -16.49 4.77
CA VAL A 150 0.27 -17.38 5.36
C VAL A 150 -0.18 -18.39 4.31
N GLY A 151 -0.70 -19.54 4.75
CA GLY A 151 -1.13 -20.64 3.88
C GLY A 151 -0.10 -21.77 3.80
N ALA A 152 -0.35 -22.74 2.92
CA ALA A 152 0.51 -23.92 2.74
C ALA A 152 0.59 -24.34 1.26
N GLY A 153 1.76 -24.84 0.85
CA GLY A 153 2.01 -25.31 -0.51
C GLY A 153 1.80 -24.23 -1.57
N ASN A 154 0.99 -24.52 -2.58
CA ASN A 154 0.72 -23.60 -3.69
C ASN A 154 -0.30 -22.50 -3.35
N ARG A 155 -0.83 -22.47 -2.12
CA ARG A 155 -1.84 -21.50 -1.67
C ARG A 155 -1.30 -20.54 -0.60
N THR A 156 -0.01 -20.27 -0.62
CA THR A 156 0.55 -19.20 0.22
C THR A 156 0.17 -17.80 -0.29
N MET A 157 0.21 -16.80 0.57
CA MET A 157 -0.04 -15.41 0.20
C MET A 157 0.61 -14.49 1.23
N ALA A 158 0.87 -13.24 0.84
CA ALA A 158 1.26 -12.21 1.78
C ALA A 158 0.02 -11.72 2.54
N ALA A 159 0.08 -11.71 3.86
CA ALA A 159 -1.00 -11.23 4.71
C ALA A 159 -0.47 -10.40 5.86
N TYR A 160 -1.18 -9.32 6.17
CA TYR A 160 -1.01 -8.56 7.39
C TYR A 160 -1.59 -9.36 8.55
N GLU A 161 -0.75 -9.69 9.52
CA GLU A 161 -1.12 -10.36 10.76
C GLU A 161 -1.12 -9.34 11.89
N VAL A 162 -2.32 -8.99 12.35
CA VAL A 162 -2.52 -8.12 13.52
C VAL A 162 -2.76 -9.01 14.73
N ARG A 163 -1.92 -8.86 15.76
CA ARG A 163 -2.08 -9.54 17.05
C ARG A 163 -2.25 -8.49 18.13
N ALA A 164 -3.20 -8.70 19.03
CA ALA A 164 -3.37 -7.83 20.18
C ALA A 164 -3.66 -8.66 21.42
N GLN A 165 -3.12 -8.22 22.55
CA GLN A 165 -3.50 -8.73 23.87
C GLN A 165 -4.30 -7.66 24.61
N ARG A 166 -5.50 -8.03 25.10
CA ARG A 166 -6.35 -7.14 25.88
C ARG A 166 -6.81 -7.75 27.17
N ASN A 167 -7.04 -6.91 28.18
CA ASN A 167 -7.72 -7.33 29.41
C ASN A 167 -9.23 -7.36 29.16
N SER A 168 -9.91 -8.35 29.72
CA SER A 168 -11.35 -8.49 29.60
C SER A 168 -11.94 -9.08 30.88
N ARG A 169 -13.25 -8.89 31.09
CA ARG A 169 -13.97 -9.52 32.20
C ARG A 169 -14.94 -10.57 31.65
N VAL A 170 -14.69 -11.83 31.93
CA VAL A 170 -15.60 -12.93 31.58
C VAL A 170 -16.81 -12.87 32.50
N PHE A 171 -18.01 -12.79 31.93
CA PHE A 171 -19.27 -12.54 32.66
C PHE A 171 -19.26 -11.27 33.54
N GLY A 172 -18.35 -10.33 33.29
CA GLY A 172 -18.18 -9.13 34.13
C GLY A 172 -17.48 -9.36 35.48
N LEU A 173 -17.22 -10.61 35.88
CA LEU A 173 -16.70 -10.96 37.21
C LEU A 173 -15.21 -11.33 37.20
N PHE A 174 -14.77 -12.10 36.20
CA PHE A 174 -13.43 -12.69 36.19
C PHE A 174 -12.53 -11.97 35.19
N ARG A 175 -11.48 -11.31 35.70
CA ARG A 175 -10.44 -10.71 34.84
C ARG A 175 -9.68 -11.81 34.11
N ALA A 176 -9.61 -11.72 32.80
CA ALA A 176 -8.86 -12.62 31.93
C ALA A 176 -8.12 -11.83 30.86
N ARG A 177 -6.97 -12.34 30.43
CA ARG A 177 -6.23 -11.80 29.28
C ARG A 177 -6.67 -12.53 28.03
N MET A 178 -7.08 -11.77 27.01
CA MET A 178 -7.48 -12.31 25.72
C MET A 178 -6.42 -11.98 24.67
N ASN A 179 -5.90 -13.00 24.01
CA ASN A 179 -5.08 -12.85 22.81
C ASN A 179 -6.00 -12.97 21.59
N VAL A 180 -6.00 -11.94 20.75
CA VAL A 180 -6.76 -11.93 19.50
C VAL A 180 -5.82 -11.74 18.32
N GLN A 181 -6.21 -12.30 17.18
CA GLN A 181 -5.44 -12.21 15.96
C GLN A 181 -6.38 -12.08 14.75
N ALA A 182 -5.99 -11.25 13.80
CA ALA A 182 -6.63 -11.12 12.50
C ALA A 182 -5.56 -11.21 11.40
N GLN A 183 -5.91 -11.87 10.29
CA GLN A 183 -5.09 -11.92 9.08
C GLN A 183 -5.87 -11.27 7.94
N VAL A 184 -5.25 -10.29 7.29
CA VAL A 184 -5.80 -9.53 6.16
C VAL A 184 -4.90 -9.74 4.95
N ASP A 185 -5.48 -10.11 3.81
CA ASP A 185 -4.76 -10.30 2.56
C ASP A 185 -4.13 -8.98 2.07
N ALA A 186 -2.84 -8.99 1.73
CA ALA A 186 -2.11 -7.79 1.31
C ALA A 186 -2.40 -7.37 -0.15
N GLU A 187 -2.96 -8.26 -0.97
CA GLU A 187 -3.38 -7.99 -2.34
C GLU A 187 -4.83 -7.48 -2.42
N THR A 188 -5.74 -8.09 -1.65
CA THR A 188 -7.18 -7.82 -1.76
C THR A 188 -7.74 -6.98 -0.61
N GLY A 189 -7.12 -7.03 0.57
CA GLY A 189 -7.65 -6.43 1.80
C GLY A 189 -8.75 -7.25 2.45
N GLU A 190 -9.01 -8.45 1.95
CA GLU A 190 -10.02 -9.34 2.51
C GLU A 190 -9.52 -10.02 3.79
N MET A 191 -10.46 -10.29 4.70
CA MET A 191 -10.17 -11.03 5.91
C MET A 191 -9.98 -12.52 5.62
N ILE A 192 -8.78 -13.03 5.90
CA ILE A 192 -8.44 -14.45 5.75
C ILE A 192 -8.88 -15.24 6.98
N GLN A 193 -8.47 -14.77 8.16
CA GLN A 193 -8.72 -15.50 9.41
C GLN A 193 -8.86 -14.54 10.60
N VAL A 194 -9.76 -14.90 11.52
CA VAL A 194 -9.87 -14.29 12.85
C VAL A 194 -9.69 -15.38 13.89
N ARG A 195 -8.76 -15.20 14.83
CA ARG A 195 -8.61 -16.06 16.00
C ARG A 195 -8.93 -15.27 17.25
N LYS A 196 -9.92 -15.77 18.00
CA LYS A 196 -10.32 -15.31 19.32
C LYS A 196 -10.54 -16.55 20.18
N PRO A 197 -10.33 -16.49 21.51
CA PRO A 197 -10.70 -17.60 22.36
C PRO A 197 -12.22 -17.81 22.31
N TRP A 198 -12.65 -19.05 22.54
CA TRP A 198 -14.06 -19.42 22.47
C TRP A 198 -14.93 -18.61 23.43
N TRP A 199 -14.42 -18.19 24.59
CA TRP A 199 -15.16 -17.40 25.59
C TRP A 199 -15.23 -15.90 25.26
N ALA A 200 -14.65 -15.44 24.14
CA ALA A 200 -14.62 -14.02 23.77
C ALA A 200 -16.02 -13.39 23.67
N PHE A 201 -17.06 -14.17 23.35
CA PHE A 201 -18.44 -13.70 23.29
C PHE A 201 -19.07 -13.41 24.66
N LEU A 202 -18.50 -13.98 25.73
CA LEU A 202 -18.94 -13.81 27.12
C LEU A 202 -18.19 -12.69 27.84
N ALA A 203 -17.18 -12.12 27.19
CA ALA A 203 -16.26 -11.17 27.77
C ALA A 203 -16.69 -9.74 27.45
N THR A 204 -16.70 -8.88 28.46
CA THR A 204 -16.80 -7.42 28.30
C THR A 204 -15.42 -6.78 28.40
N GLU A 205 -15.29 -5.59 27.82
CA GLU A 205 -14.06 -4.81 27.92
C GLU A 205 -13.82 -4.40 29.38
N ALA A 206 -12.60 -4.63 29.86
CA ALA A 206 -12.18 -4.13 31.16
C ALA A 206 -11.63 -2.72 30.91
N GLU A 207 -12.39 -1.71 31.35
CA GLU A 207 -11.86 -0.34 31.52
C GLU A 207 -10.61 -0.32 32.40
#